data_AF-A0A1Y5ICL0-F1
#
_entry.id   AF-A0A1Y5ICL0-F1
#
_cell.length_a   1.000
_cell.length_b   1.000
_cell.length_c   1.000
_cell.angle_alpha   90.00
_cell.angle_beta   90.00
_cell.angle_gamma   90.00
#
_symmetry.space_group_name_H-M   'P 1'
#
loop_
_entity.id
_entity.type
_entity.pdbx_description
1 polymer ?
#
loop_
_entity_poly.entity_id
_entity_poly.type
_entity_poly.pdbx_seq_one_letter_code
_entity_poly.pdbx_strand_id
1 'polypeptide(L)'
;MPKYRARSLECVACQRAMAYFDEHLMLALQDIAAAEAKRAKKSQFATNYGRLESVIEEAVPSACRIGSIATNRTLRTTCERMIERSEDAVVALYFKAGDRMRRGEGEEPMGEALCGSEGAMMAGACDEQVAKWSVAELEVLEMESMKVSKMDFDMREQPPGLPKTYKSEAEEKPPKKGRVAKIVASDFYKRVILDREIDALMYYSYPVRAPEFHAAYSKTHALLAELLEDSEKLLIGELNVEKNEVPSPYADMATTPAILMYKANKKENPRWIPLRTQPGEDMTGESAPTLADVLTMVSKHAVSSKTKLEADRALVEASAEQLHDHRGRKTDEL
;
A
#
# COMPACT_ATOMS: atom_id res chain seq x y z
N MET A 1 -16.66 9.40 7.58
CA MET A 1 -15.20 9.61 7.71
C MET A 1 -14.66 9.80 9.14
N PRO A 2 -15.09 10.78 9.98
CA PRO A 2 -14.53 10.95 11.32
C PRO A 2 -14.66 9.70 12.22
N LYS A 3 -15.84 9.05 12.22
CA LYS A 3 -16.07 7.78 12.94
C LYS A 3 -15.21 6.61 12.42
N TYR A 4 -14.98 6.55 11.12
CA TYR A 4 -14.16 5.49 10.49
C TYR A 4 -12.68 5.61 10.91
N ARG A 5 -12.17 6.85 10.99
CA ARG A 5 -10.79 7.12 11.43
C ARG A 5 -10.60 6.95 12.95
N ALA A 6 -11.65 7.18 13.73
CA ALA A 6 -11.61 7.13 15.20
C ALA A 6 -11.83 5.71 15.79
N ARG A 7 -11.88 4.67 14.95
CA ARG A 7 -12.06 3.27 15.41
C ARG A 7 -10.92 2.85 16.32
N SER A 8 -11.28 2.14 17.39
CA SER A 8 -10.32 1.45 18.25
C SER A 8 -9.58 0.35 17.49
N LEU A 9 -8.44 -0.08 18.03
CA LEU A 9 -7.66 -1.16 17.44
C LEU A 9 -8.46 -2.47 17.40
N GLU A 10 -9.26 -2.72 18.43
CA GLU A 10 -10.17 -3.85 18.57
C GLU A 10 -11.27 -3.80 17.50
N CYS A 11 -11.85 -2.63 17.25
CA CYS A 11 -12.85 -2.46 16.20
C CYS A 11 -12.27 -2.75 14.80
N VAL A 12 -11.08 -2.21 14.52
CA VAL A 12 -10.40 -2.45 13.24
C VAL A 12 -10.04 -3.93 13.07
N ALA A 13 -9.54 -4.59 14.12
CA ALA A 13 -9.24 -6.02 14.10
C ALA A 13 -10.50 -6.86 13.82
N CYS A 14 -11.61 -6.57 14.51
CA CYS A 14 -12.88 -7.28 14.32
C CYS A 14 -13.44 -7.10 12.91
N GLN A 15 -13.48 -5.86 12.40
CA GLN A 15 -14.01 -5.57 11.05
C GLN A 15 -13.15 -6.18 9.93
N ARG A 16 -11.83 -6.33 10.13
CA ARG A 16 -10.97 -7.02 9.18
C ARG A 16 -11.15 -8.54 9.22
N ALA A 17 -11.35 -9.11 10.42
CA ALA A 17 -11.70 -10.53 10.55
C ALA A 17 -13.06 -10.83 9.92
N MET A 18 -14.03 -9.91 10.07
CA MET A 18 -15.31 -9.98 9.38
C MET A 18 -15.16 -10.05 7.86
N ALA A 19 -14.33 -9.18 7.26
CA ALA A 19 -14.07 -9.22 5.81
C ALA A 19 -13.48 -10.57 5.36
N TYR A 20 -12.59 -11.14 6.16
CA TYR A 20 -12.07 -12.49 5.90
C TYR A 20 -13.19 -13.55 5.97
N PHE A 21 -14.06 -13.50 6.97
CA PHE A 21 -15.16 -14.45 7.10
C PHE A 21 -16.18 -14.30 5.97
N ASP A 22 -16.48 -13.09 5.52
CA ASP A 22 -17.35 -12.82 4.39
C ASP A 22 -16.81 -13.45 3.10
N GLU A 23 -15.52 -13.20 2.81
CA GLU A 23 -14.87 -13.69 1.59
C GLU A 23 -14.64 -15.21 1.59
N HIS A 24 -14.28 -15.80 2.74
CA HIS A 24 -13.83 -17.20 2.78
C HIS A 24 -14.80 -18.15 3.46
N LEU A 25 -15.47 -17.72 4.54
CA LEU A 25 -16.33 -18.60 5.33
C LEU A 25 -17.78 -18.56 4.82
N MET A 26 -18.35 -17.38 4.60
CA MET A 26 -19.74 -17.23 4.16
C MET A 26 -19.94 -17.82 2.77
N LEU A 27 -19.02 -17.59 1.82
CA LEU A 27 -19.05 -18.25 0.51
C LEU A 27 -19.00 -19.77 0.61
N ALA A 28 -18.13 -20.32 1.47
CA ALA A 28 -18.04 -21.77 1.67
C ALA A 28 -19.33 -22.36 2.29
N LEU A 29 -19.96 -21.65 3.22
CA LEU A 29 -21.25 -22.04 3.82
C LEU A 29 -22.39 -22.00 2.79
N GLN A 30 -22.42 -20.99 1.92
CA GLN A 30 -23.39 -20.90 0.82
C GLN A 30 -23.24 -22.07 -0.16
N ASP A 31 -22.00 -22.42 -0.53
CA ASP A 31 -21.74 -23.57 -1.41
C ASP A 31 -22.20 -24.90 -0.80
N ILE A 32 -21.98 -25.08 0.51
CA ILE A 32 -22.47 -26.26 1.25
C ILE A 32 -24.00 -26.28 1.21
N ALA A 33 -24.66 -25.17 1.55
CA ALA A 33 -26.12 -25.08 1.55
C ALA A 33 -26.71 -25.34 0.16
N ALA A 34 -26.12 -24.76 -0.90
CA ALA A 34 -26.56 -24.94 -2.28
C ALA A 34 -26.37 -26.40 -2.76
N ALA A 35 -25.26 -27.05 -2.39
CA ALA A 35 -25.02 -28.45 -2.70
C ALA A 35 -26.05 -29.36 -2.01
N GLU A 36 -26.45 -29.05 -0.79
CA GLU A 36 -27.47 -29.80 -0.06
C GLU A 36 -28.88 -29.59 -0.63
N ALA A 37 -29.25 -28.36 -0.98
CA ALA A 37 -30.52 -28.07 -1.64
C ALA A 37 -30.68 -28.82 -2.98
N LYS A 38 -29.59 -28.96 -3.75
CA LYS A 38 -29.57 -29.76 -4.98
C LYS A 38 -29.70 -31.27 -4.72
N ARG A 39 -29.12 -31.76 -3.61
CA ARG A 39 -29.16 -33.18 -3.19
C ARG A 39 -30.49 -33.57 -2.55
N ALA A 40 -31.21 -32.67 -1.90
CA ALA A 40 -32.55 -32.95 -1.36
C ALA A 40 -33.58 -33.41 -2.42
N LYS A 41 -33.31 -33.15 -3.72
CA LYS A 41 -34.09 -33.67 -4.84
C LYS A 41 -33.73 -35.09 -5.30
N LYS A 42 -32.69 -35.72 -4.75
CA LYS A 42 -32.27 -37.11 -5.03
C LYS A 42 -31.94 -37.80 -3.70
N SER A 43 -32.81 -38.71 -3.25
CA SER A 43 -32.65 -39.37 -1.95
C SER A 43 -31.27 -40.01 -1.78
N GLN A 44 -30.52 -39.62 -0.76
CA GLN A 44 -30.00 -40.56 0.25
C GLN A 44 -29.48 -39.80 1.47
N PHE A 45 -29.88 -40.34 2.62
CA PHE A 45 -29.71 -39.84 3.97
C PHE A 45 -28.30 -40.18 4.49
N ALA A 46 -27.77 -39.32 5.36
CA ALA A 46 -26.59 -39.48 6.21
C ALA A 46 -25.18 -39.34 5.58
N THR A 47 -24.58 -38.13 5.69
CA THR A 47 -23.14 -37.93 6.09
C THR A 47 -22.65 -36.45 6.20
N ASN A 48 -23.50 -35.43 6.29
CA ASN A 48 -23.01 -34.03 6.21
C ASN A 48 -23.07 -33.18 7.49
N TYR A 49 -23.54 -33.71 8.63
CA TYR A 49 -23.72 -32.89 9.85
C TYR A 49 -22.40 -32.27 10.36
N GLY A 50 -21.25 -32.93 10.13
CA GLY A 50 -19.93 -32.42 10.53
C GLY A 50 -19.20 -31.54 9.51
N ARG A 51 -19.72 -31.37 8.29
CA ARG A 51 -19.00 -30.60 7.25
C ARG A 51 -19.06 -29.10 7.53
N LEU A 52 -20.22 -28.61 7.99
CA LEU A 52 -20.41 -27.20 8.34
C LEU A 52 -19.53 -26.80 9.53
N GLU A 53 -19.53 -27.64 10.57
CA GLU A 53 -18.70 -27.50 11.76
C GLU A 53 -17.21 -27.50 11.41
N SER A 54 -16.73 -28.48 10.62
CA SER A 54 -15.33 -28.56 10.23
C SER A 54 -14.82 -27.33 9.48
N VAL A 55 -15.63 -26.76 8.58
CA VAL A 55 -15.24 -25.58 7.78
C VAL A 55 -15.18 -24.33 8.65
N ILE A 56 -16.09 -24.20 9.62
CA ILE A 56 -16.08 -23.07 10.55
C ILE A 56 -14.89 -23.18 11.50
N GLU A 57 -14.66 -24.35 12.11
CA GLU A 57 -13.55 -24.59 13.04
C GLU A 57 -12.17 -24.44 12.39
N GLU A 58 -12.04 -24.71 11.08
CA GLU A 58 -10.79 -24.46 10.35
C GLU A 58 -10.60 -22.97 9.98
N ALA A 59 -11.70 -22.28 9.64
CA ALA A 59 -11.65 -20.89 9.19
C ALA A 59 -11.44 -19.88 10.33
N VAL A 60 -12.07 -20.08 11.49
CA VAL A 60 -12.03 -19.13 12.62
C VAL A 60 -10.61 -18.86 13.14
N PRO A 61 -9.77 -19.87 13.42
CA PRO A 61 -8.39 -19.65 13.86
C PRO A 61 -7.50 -18.98 12.80
N SER A 62 -7.87 -19.08 11.52
CA SER A 62 -7.10 -18.58 10.39
C SER A 62 -7.34 -17.11 10.07
N ALA A 63 -8.42 -16.51 10.61
CA ALA A 63 -8.87 -15.17 10.26
C ALA A 63 -7.83 -14.06 10.47
N CYS A 64 -6.96 -14.22 11.48
CA CYS A 64 -5.95 -13.21 11.81
C CYS A 64 -4.65 -13.32 10.99
N ARG A 65 -4.50 -14.36 10.16
CA ARG A 65 -3.25 -14.68 9.46
C ARG A 65 -3.21 -14.25 8.00
N ILE A 66 -4.28 -13.63 7.50
CA ILE A 66 -4.44 -13.31 6.07
C ILE A 66 -4.69 -11.80 5.86
N GLY A 67 -4.40 -11.33 4.65
CA GLY A 67 -4.70 -9.97 4.19
C GLY A 67 -3.97 -8.87 4.97
N SER A 68 -4.65 -7.73 5.16
CA SER A 68 -4.07 -6.56 5.82
C SER A 68 -3.77 -6.77 7.31
N ILE A 69 -4.41 -7.73 7.98
CA ILE A 69 -4.15 -8.06 9.39
C ILE A 69 -2.73 -8.62 9.54
N ALA A 70 -2.33 -9.53 8.65
CA ALA A 70 -1.05 -10.24 8.73
C ALA A 70 0.16 -9.30 8.67
N THR A 71 0.02 -8.21 7.90
CA THR A 71 1.09 -7.22 7.64
C THR A 71 1.32 -6.25 8.80
N ASN A 72 0.36 -6.10 9.73
CA ASN A 72 0.46 -5.22 10.90
C ASN A 72 0.51 -6.05 12.19
N ARG A 73 1.72 -6.16 12.78
CA ARG A 73 1.96 -6.96 13.99
C ARG A 73 1.01 -6.62 15.15
N THR A 74 0.72 -5.34 15.35
CA THR A 74 -0.15 -4.87 16.44
C THR A 74 -1.60 -5.29 16.21
N LEU A 75 -2.11 -5.13 14.99
CA LEU A 75 -3.45 -5.60 14.61
C LEU A 75 -3.55 -7.13 14.69
N ARG A 76 -2.53 -7.85 14.21
CA ARG A 76 -2.48 -9.31 14.26
C ARG A 76 -2.57 -9.84 15.68
N THR A 77 -1.73 -9.35 16.58
CA THR A 77 -1.74 -9.78 17.99
C THR A 77 -3.04 -9.43 18.70
N THR A 78 -3.67 -8.30 18.36
CA THR A 78 -5.00 -7.96 18.90
C THR A 78 -6.07 -8.90 18.38
N CYS A 79 -6.09 -9.18 17.07
CA CYS A 79 -7.01 -10.14 16.47
C CYS A 79 -6.87 -11.54 17.06
N GLU A 80 -5.64 -12.07 17.16
CA GLU A 80 -5.35 -13.39 17.74
C GLU A 80 -5.89 -13.49 19.16
N ARG A 81 -5.62 -12.49 20.00
CA ARG A 81 -6.13 -12.44 21.38
C ARG A 81 -7.66 -12.40 21.45
N MET A 82 -8.31 -11.71 20.51
CA MET A 82 -9.77 -11.63 20.44
C MET A 82 -10.34 -13.00 20.08
N ILE A 83 -9.85 -13.64 19.02
CA ILE A 83 -10.28 -14.98 18.59
C ILE A 83 -10.03 -16.00 19.71
N GLU A 84 -8.84 -16.06 20.30
CA GLU A 84 -8.51 -17.01 21.39
C GLU A 84 -9.48 -16.95 22.58
N ARG A 85 -10.11 -15.79 22.83
CA ARG A 85 -11.06 -15.60 23.95
C ARG A 85 -12.51 -15.83 23.56
N SER A 86 -12.81 -15.83 22.27
CA SER A 86 -14.17 -15.77 21.74
C SER A 86 -14.47 -16.84 20.69
N GLU A 87 -13.54 -17.75 20.45
CA GLU A 87 -13.60 -18.77 19.40
C GLU A 87 -14.95 -19.50 19.41
N ASP A 88 -15.35 -20.07 20.55
CA ASP A 88 -16.63 -20.76 20.70
C ASP A 88 -17.84 -19.88 20.33
N ALA A 89 -17.83 -18.60 20.71
CA ALA A 89 -18.91 -17.68 20.42
C ALA A 89 -18.96 -17.32 18.93
N VAL A 90 -17.80 -17.13 18.29
CA VAL A 90 -17.69 -16.88 16.86
C VAL A 90 -18.11 -18.11 16.06
N VAL A 91 -17.65 -19.30 16.45
CA VAL A 91 -18.06 -20.58 15.83
C VAL A 91 -19.57 -20.77 15.94
N ALA A 92 -20.15 -20.58 17.12
CA ALA A 92 -21.59 -20.69 17.33
C ALA A 92 -22.39 -19.68 16.48
N LEU A 93 -21.89 -18.45 16.34
CA LEU A 93 -22.49 -17.42 15.49
C LEU A 93 -22.55 -17.86 14.02
N TYR A 94 -21.42 -18.30 13.45
CA TYR A 94 -21.36 -18.75 12.06
C TYR A 94 -22.08 -20.08 11.83
N PHE A 95 -22.14 -20.96 12.84
CA PHE A 95 -22.94 -22.18 12.77
C PHE A 95 -24.43 -21.84 12.63
N LYS A 96 -24.94 -20.90 13.43
CA LYS A 96 -26.31 -20.41 13.34
C LYS A 96 -26.59 -19.70 12.01
N ALA A 97 -25.61 -18.99 11.44
CA ALA A 97 -25.74 -18.39 10.11
C ALA A 97 -25.83 -19.47 9.02
N GLY A 98 -24.94 -20.46 9.05
CA GLY A 98 -24.93 -21.57 8.10
C GLY A 98 -26.20 -22.44 8.16
N ASP A 99 -26.73 -22.71 9.36
CA ASP A 99 -28.01 -23.44 9.52
C ASP A 99 -29.20 -22.68 8.92
N ARG A 100 -29.22 -21.35 9.05
CA ARG A 100 -30.24 -20.51 8.40
C ARG A 100 -30.17 -20.57 6.88
N MET A 101 -28.97 -20.48 6.32
CA MET A 101 -28.76 -20.64 4.87
C MET A 101 -29.22 -22.02 4.36
N ARG A 102 -28.98 -23.08 5.13
CA ARG A 102 -29.49 -24.43 4.82
C ARG A 102 -31.02 -24.49 4.79
N ARG A 103 -31.69 -23.74 5.66
CA ARG A 103 -33.16 -23.60 5.67
C ARG A 103 -33.69 -22.70 4.54
N GLY A 104 -32.81 -22.13 3.72
CA GLY A 104 -33.18 -21.21 2.64
C GLY A 104 -33.53 -19.81 3.14
N GLU A 105 -33.16 -19.48 4.37
CA GLU A 105 -33.23 -18.12 4.89
C GLU A 105 -32.09 -17.29 4.28
N GLY A 106 -32.36 -16.02 3.98
CA GLY A 106 -31.40 -15.13 3.35
C GLY A 106 -30.19 -14.80 4.24
N GLU A 107 -29.16 -14.22 3.63
CA GLU A 107 -27.99 -13.74 4.35
C GLU A 107 -28.33 -12.50 5.20
N GLU A 108 -27.88 -12.50 6.45
CA GLU A 108 -28.00 -11.36 7.35
C GLU A 108 -26.65 -10.66 7.51
N PRO A 109 -26.63 -9.33 7.72
CA PRO A 109 -25.40 -8.61 8.01
C PRO A 109 -24.75 -9.11 9.30
N MET A 110 -23.52 -9.61 9.21
CA MET A 110 -22.80 -10.19 10.35
C MET A 110 -22.11 -9.17 11.25
N GLY A 111 -22.00 -7.90 10.82
CA GLY A 111 -21.16 -6.90 11.48
C GLY A 111 -21.55 -6.54 12.91
N GLU A 112 -22.84 -6.32 13.18
CA GLU A 112 -23.31 -6.05 14.54
C GLU A 112 -23.20 -7.30 15.43
N ALA A 113 -23.56 -8.47 14.89
CA ALA A 113 -23.50 -9.73 15.63
C ALA A 113 -22.06 -10.17 15.96
N LEU A 114 -21.07 -9.76 15.15
CA LEU A 114 -19.66 -10.10 15.38
C LEU A 114 -18.93 -9.03 16.21
N CYS A 115 -19.14 -7.73 15.89
CA CYS A 115 -18.32 -6.63 16.39
C CYS A 115 -19.06 -5.60 17.25
N GLY A 116 -20.38 -5.74 17.43
CA GLY A 116 -21.20 -4.79 18.17
C GLY A 116 -21.00 -4.81 19.69
N SER A 117 -21.88 -4.11 20.40
CA SER A 117 -21.91 -4.05 21.87
C SER A 117 -22.01 -5.44 22.52
N GLU A 118 -22.76 -6.35 21.91
CA GLU A 118 -22.87 -7.77 22.31
C GLU A 118 -22.21 -8.72 21.29
N GLY A 119 -21.24 -8.21 20.53
CA GLY A 119 -20.60 -8.94 19.43
C GLY A 119 -19.87 -10.20 19.89
N ALA A 120 -20.00 -11.28 19.10
CA ALA A 120 -19.44 -12.58 19.42
C ALA A 120 -17.92 -12.58 19.58
N MET A 121 -17.18 -11.75 18.83
CA MET A 121 -15.72 -11.73 18.87
C MET A 121 -15.16 -10.95 20.07
N MET A 122 -15.84 -9.88 20.47
CA MET A 122 -15.59 -9.14 21.70
C MET A 122 -16.72 -8.13 21.91
N ALA A 123 -17.39 -8.22 23.05
CA ALA A 123 -18.41 -7.27 23.45
C ALA A 123 -17.84 -5.83 23.46
N GLY A 124 -18.47 -4.94 22.69
CA GLY A 124 -18.08 -3.53 22.60
C GLY A 124 -16.81 -3.29 21.78
N ALA A 125 -16.41 -4.22 20.89
CA ALA A 125 -15.27 -4.00 19.99
C ALA A 125 -15.46 -2.72 19.16
N CYS A 126 -16.66 -2.50 18.63
CA CYS A 126 -17.06 -1.30 17.91
C CYS A 126 -18.28 -0.62 18.56
N ASP A 127 -18.42 0.70 18.33
CA ASP A 127 -19.71 1.41 18.47
C ASP A 127 -20.76 0.74 17.57
N GLU A 128 -22.01 0.60 18.02
CA GLU A 128 -23.12 -0.02 17.27
C GLU A 128 -23.29 0.56 15.87
N GLN A 129 -23.13 1.87 15.70
CA GLN A 129 -23.25 2.49 14.38
C GLN A 129 -22.09 2.14 13.44
N VAL A 130 -20.93 1.83 14.01
CA VAL A 130 -19.73 1.42 13.27
C VAL A 130 -19.78 -0.08 12.98
N ALA A 131 -20.26 -0.89 13.92
CA ALA A 131 -20.40 -2.34 13.77
C ALA A 131 -21.37 -2.71 12.63
N LYS A 132 -22.37 -1.86 12.36
CA LYS A 132 -23.36 -2.07 11.28
C LYS A 132 -22.81 -1.92 9.86
N TRP A 133 -21.61 -1.37 9.68
CA TRP A 133 -21.04 -1.23 8.35
C TRP A 133 -20.77 -2.61 7.73
N SER A 134 -21.33 -2.81 6.53
CA SER A 134 -21.04 -3.99 5.71
C SER A 134 -19.59 -3.99 5.23
N VAL A 135 -19.11 -5.15 4.77
CA VAL A 135 -17.77 -5.28 4.16
C VAL A 135 -17.61 -4.31 2.99
N ALA A 136 -18.60 -4.22 2.11
CA ALA A 136 -18.59 -3.28 0.98
C ALA A 136 -18.50 -1.80 1.41
N GLU A 137 -19.24 -1.39 2.45
CA GLU A 137 -19.13 -0.01 2.97
C GLU A 137 -17.76 0.25 3.60
N LEU A 138 -17.19 -0.73 4.29
CA LEU A 138 -15.85 -0.63 4.88
C LEU A 138 -14.77 -0.48 3.81
N GLU A 139 -14.87 -1.19 2.69
CA GLU A 139 -13.96 -1.03 1.55
C GLU A 139 -14.06 0.37 0.94
N VAL A 140 -15.27 0.88 0.75
CA VAL A 140 -15.49 2.26 0.26
C VAL A 140 -14.90 3.28 1.25
N LEU A 141 -15.18 3.14 2.54
CA LEU A 141 -14.65 4.03 3.57
C LEU A 141 -13.13 3.92 3.71
N GLU A 142 -12.55 2.74 3.47
CA GLU A 142 -11.11 2.54 3.41
C GLU A 142 -10.51 3.32 2.24
N MET A 143 -11.06 3.15 1.04
CA MET A 143 -10.64 3.91 -0.14
C MET A 143 -10.81 5.42 0.07
N GLU A 144 -11.91 5.86 0.69
CA GLU A 144 -12.14 7.27 1.03
C GLU A 144 -11.20 7.78 2.13
N SER A 145 -10.77 6.92 3.05
CA SER A 145 -9.81 7.30 4.09
C SER A 145 -8.44 7.62 3.56
N MET A 146 -8.07 6.98 2.45
CA MET A 146 -6.84 7.25 1.68
C MET A 146 -6.95 8.49 0.79
N LYS A 147 -8.14 9.08 0.66
CA LYS A 147 -8.31 10.36 -0.04
C LYS A 147 -8.01 11.49 0.94
N VAL A 148 -7.20 12.43 0.52
CA VAL A 148 -6.97 13.67 1.28
C VAL A 148 -7.77 14.82 0.67
N SER A 149 -8.39 15.62 1.51
CA SER A 149 -9.26 16.72 1.08
C SER A 149 -8.48 18.00 0.87
N LYS A 150 -8.88 18.79 -0.13
CA LYS A 150 -8.37 20.15 -0.37
C LYS A 150 -8.45 21.07 0.85
N MET A 151 -9.39 20.83 1.78
CA MET A 151 -9.57 21.65 2.97
C MET A 151 -8.60 21.35 4.12
N ASP A 152 -7.88 20.22 4.06
CA ASP A 152 -6.98 19.78 5.14
C ASP A 152 -5.57 20.43 5.04
N PHE A 153 -5.32 21.29 4.04
CA PHE A 153 -4.00 21.85 3.72
C PHE A 153 -4.02 23.35 3.43
N ASP A 154 -2.86 24.02 3.58
CA ASP A 154 -2.67 25.40 3.15
C ASP A 154 -2.78 25.51 1.61
N MET A 155 -3.73 26.31 1.13
CA MET A 155 -3.95 26.52 -0.31
C MET A 155 -2.72 27.09 -1.05
N ARG A 156 -1.76 27.72 -0.34
CA ARG A 156 -0.51 28.25 -0.92
C ARG A 156 0.51 27.15 -1.20
N GLU A 157 0.41 26.01 -0.53
CA GLU A 157 1.30 24.86 -0.68
C GLU A 157 0.73 23.81 -1.65
N GLN A 158 -0.17 24.21 -2.56
CA GLN A 158 -0.83 23.30 -3.51
C GLN A 158 -0.67 23.69 -4.99
N PRO A 159 -0.65 22.71 -5.91
CA PRO A 159 -0.72 22.95 -7.35
C PRO A 159 -2.02 23.67 -7.77
N PRO A 160 -1.96 24.58 -8.74
CA PRO A 160 -3.16 25.18 -9.32
C PRO A 160 -4.06 24.11 -9.97
N GLY A 161 -5.38 24.17 -9.74
CA GLY A 161 -6.35 23.34 -10.47
C GLY A 161 -6.56 21.90 -9.95
N LEU A 162 -6.05 21.56 -8.77
CA LEU A 162 -6.15 20.21 -8.22
C LEU A 162 -7.60 19.73 -8.03
N PRO A 163 -7.92 18.46 -8.36
CA PRO A 163 -9.20 17.84 -7.99
C PRO A 163 -9.42 17.92 -6.48
N LYS A 164 -10.69 18.02 -6.06
CA LYS A 164 -11.10 18.25 -4.65
C LYS A 164 -10.62 17.16 -3.69
N THR A 165 -10.32 15.96 -4.21
CA THR A 165 -9.84 14.77 -3.49
C THR A 165 -8.90 13.97 -4.39
N TYR A 166 -7.82 13.45 -3.84
CA TYR A 166 -6.88 12.57 -4.54
C TYR A 166 -6.28 11.53 -3.57
N LYS A 167 -5.81 10.40 -4.11
CA LYS A 167 -5.21 9.31 -3.33
C LYS A 167 -3.81 9.68 -2.83
N SER A 168 -3.54 9.56 -1.53
CA SER A 168 -2.21 9.74 -0.95
C SER A 168 -1.97 8.78 0.20
N GLU A 169 -0.74 8.30 0.34
CA GLU A 169 -0.26 7.70 1.58
C GLU A 169 -0.11 8.77 2.67
N ALA A 170 0.05 8.32 3.92
CA ALA A 170 0.36 9.21 5.04
C ALA A 170 1.75 9.83 4.89
N GLU A 171 1.86 11.13 5.18
CA GLU A 171 3.13 11.84 5.16
C GLU A 171 4.11 11.27 6.19
N GLU A 172 5.37 11.17 5.78
CA GLU A 172 6.46 10.79 6.66
C GLU A 172 7.29 12.01 7.03
N LYS A 173 7.97 11.92 8.19
CA LYS A 173 8.90 12.97 8.62
C LYS A 173 10.03 13.11 7.59
N PRO A 174 10.64 14.30 7.46
CA PRO A 174 11.82 14.49 6.62
C PRO A 174 12.88 13.42 6.89
N PRO A 175 13.53 12.87 5.85
CA PRO A 175 14.51 11.82 6.03
C PRO A 175 15.72 12.32 6.83
N LYS A 176 16.44 11.39 7.45
CA LYS A 176 17.80 11.68 7.92
C LYS A 176 18.72 11.91 6.72
N LYS A 177 19.84 12.61 6.91
CA LYS A 177 20.91 12.69 5.91
C LYS A 177 21.31 11.29 5.42
N GLY A 178 21.70 11.19 4.15
CA GLY A 178 22.08 9.92 3.54
C GLY A 178 20.91 9.01 3.18
N ARG A 179 19.66 9.45 3.34
CA ARG A 179 18.47 8.61 3.06
C ARG A 179 17.54 9.25 2.05
N VAL A 180 16.95 8.38 1.22
CA VAL A 180 15.89 8.76 0.28
C VAL A 180 14.68 9.28 1.07
N ALA A 181 14.20 10.46 0.69
CA ALA A 181 12.93 10.98 1.16
C ALA A 181 11.78 10.17 0.57
N LYS A 182 10.92 9.59 1.42
CA LYS A 182 9.61 9.18 0.95
C LYS A 182 8.77 10.44 0.68
N ILE A 183 8.29 10.56 -0.54
CA ILE A 183 7.40 11.62 -1.02
C ILE A 183 6.06 10.97 -1.35
N VAL A 184 4.98 11.55 -0.86
CA VAL A 184 3.60 11.13 -1.09
C VAL A 184 2.88 12.18 -1.93
N ALA A 185 1.66 11.90 -2.39
CA ALA A 185 0.95 12.86 -3.23
C ALA A 185 0.70 14.20 -2.51
N SER A 186 0.42 14.16 -1.20
CA SER A 186 0.09 15.38 -0.44
C SER A 186 1.28 16.29 -0.16
N ASP A 187 2.49 15.76 0.01
CA ASP A 187 3.70 16.56 0.27
C ASP A 187 4.55 16.81 -0.99
N PHE A 188 4.23 16.13 -2.11
CA PHE A 188 4.95 16.26 -3.38
C PHE A 188 5.08 17.71 -3.82
N TYR A 189 3.98 18.44 -3.93
CA TYR A 189 4.05 19.82 -4.42
C TYR A 189 4.83 20.71 -3.46
N LYS A 190 4.57 20.59 -2.15
CA LYS A 190 5.28 21.36 -1.12
C LYS A 190 6.79 21.15 -1.19
N ARG A 191 7.25 19.90 -1.25
CA ARG A 191 8.67 19.54 -1.10
C ARG A 191 9.44 19.53 -2.42
N VAL A 192 8.77 19.24 -3.53
CA VAL A 192 9.41 19.08 -4.84
C VAL A 192 9.23 20.32 -5.70
N ILE A 193 8.05 20.97 -5.67
CA ILE A 193 7.66 22.02 -6.64
C ILE A 193 7.71 23.42 -6.02
N LEU A 194 7.17 23.61 -4.82
CA LEU A 194 7.07 24.91 -4.17
C LEU A 194 8.45 25.42 -3.74
N ASP A 195 9.32 24.53 -3.26
CA ASP A 195 10.70 24.86 -2.93
C ASP A 195 11.51 25.11 -4.20
N ARG A 196 11.64 26.39 -4.56
CA ARG A 196 12.35 26.86 -5.75
C ARG A 196 13.86 26.93 -5.56
N GLU A 197 14.37 26.79 -4.34
CA GLU A 197 15.79 26.97 -4.04
C GLU A 197 16.58 25.66 -4.18
N ILE A 198 15.90 24.52 -4.14
CA ILE A 198 16.52 23.19 -4.21
C ILE A 198 16.26 22.49 -5.54
N ASP A 199 17.21 21.65 -5.96
CA ASP A 199 16.95 20.59 -6.92
C ASP A 199 16.27 19.40 -6.22
N ALA A 200 15.42 18.66 -6.94
CA ALA A 200 14.85 17.43 -6.44
C ALA A 200 15.00 16.30 -7.48
N LEU A 201 15.74 15.26 -7.11
CA LEU A 201 15.88 14.01 -7.86
C LEU A 201 14.81 13.04 -7.38
N MET A 202 13.79 12.84 -8.21
CA MET A 202 12.60 12.07 -7.89
C MET A 202 12.57 10.75 -8.65
N TYR A 203 12.41 9.65 -7.92
CA TYR A 203 12.09 8.35 -8.48
C TYR A 203 10.59 8.07 -8.36
N TYR A 204 9.91 7.89 -9.48
CA TYR A 204 8.51 7.46 -9.57
C TYR A 204 8.47 5.94 -9.63
N SER A 205 8.16 5.31 -8.50
CA SER A 205 8.31 3.86 -8.34
C SER A 205 7.01 3.09 -8.59
N TYR A 206 7.18 1.88 -9.15
CA TYR A 206 6.13 0.90 -9.41
C TYR A 206 6.53 -0.48 -8.89
N PRO A 207 6.51 -0.70 -7.56
CA PRO A 207 6.99 -1.95 -6.98
C PRO A 207 6.21 -3.19 -7.44
N VAL A 208 4.91 -3.05 -7.75
CA VAL A 208 4.06 -4.18 -8.17
C VAL A 208 4.01 -4.32 -9.69
N ARG A 209 3.89 -3.22 -10.43
CA ARG A 209 3.75 -3.23 -11.91
C ARG A 209 5.09 -3.36 -12.64
N ALA A 210 6.20 -2.94 -12.02
CA ALA A 210 7.55 -3.06 -12.59
C ALA A 210 8.57 -3.55 -11.54
N PRO A 211 8.39 -4.77 -11.01
CA PRO A 211 9.14 -5.27 -9.86
C PRO A 211 10.64 -5.41 -10.14
N GLU A 212 11.04 -5.83 -11.35
CA GLU A 212 12.44 -5.98 -11.72
C GLU A 212 13.17 -4.64 -11.80
N PHE A 213 12.55 -3.65 -12.44
CA PHE A 213 13.06 -2.28 -12.48
C PHE A 213 13.20 -1.73 -11.06
N HIS A 214 12.17 -1.89 -10.24
CA HIS A 214 12.19 -1.39 -8.87
C HIS A 214 13.27 -2.07 -8.03
N ALA A 215 13.43 -3.39 -8.13
CA ALA A 215 14.47 -4.13 -7.43
C ALA A 215 15.89 -3.70 -7.85
N ALA A 216 16.10 -3.40 -9.13
CA ALA A 216 17.37 -2.89 -9.64
C ALA A 216 17.65 -1.45 -9.18
N TYR A 217 16.69 -0.54 -9.38
CA TYR A 217 16.93 0.89 -9.20
C TYR A 217 16.81 1.36 -7.75
N SER A 218 15.94 0.76 -6.91
CA SER A 218 15.77 1.19 -5.51
C SER A 218 17.08 1.17 -4.72
N LYS A 219 17.93 0.16 -4.96
CA LYS A 219 19.27 0.05 -4.35
C LYS A 219 20.22 1.13 -4.85
N THR A 220 20.18 1.45 -6.15
CA THR A 220 20.96 2.53 -6.75
C THR A 220 20.54 3.89 -6.19
N HIS A 221 19.23 4.11 -6.05
CA HIS A 221 18.67 5.36 -5.51
C HIS A 221 18.99 5.56 -4.03
N ALA A 222 19.00 4.48 -3.24
CA ALA A 222 19.47 4.50 -1.85
C ALA A 222 20.96 4.86 -1.77
N LEU A 223 21.80 4.23 -2.59
CA LEU A 223 23.23 4.53 -2.63
C LEU A 223 23.52 5.97 -3.07
N LEU A 224 22.74 6.51 -4.02
CA LEU A 224 22.81 7.92 -4.41
C LEU A 224 22.57 8.85 -3.22
N ALA A 225 21.58 8.53 -2.38
CA ALA A 225 21.29 9.32 -1.20
C ALA A 225 22.45 9.31 -0.19
N GLU A 226 23.09 8.14 -0.01
CA GLU A 226 24.25 7.97 0.86
C GLU A 226 25.47 8.75 0.34
N LEU A 227 25.84 8.57 -0.94
CA LEU A 227 27.00 9.23 -1.54
C LEU A 227 26.87 10.76 -1.62
N LEU A 228 25.64 11.26 -1.70
CA LEU A 228 25.35 12.68 -1.80
C LEU A 228 24.84 13.28 -0.48
N GLU A 229 25.10 12.66 0.67
CA GLU A 229 24.55 13.08 1.96
C GLU A 229 24.97 14.49 2.40
N ASP A 230 26.14 14.95 1.95
CA ASP A 230 26.70 16.28 2.23
C ASP A 230 26.44 17.31 1.12
N SER A 231 25.69 16.91 0.09
CA SER A 231 25.20 17.81 -0.95
C SER A 231 24.30 18.89 -0.37
N GLU A 232 24.33 20.07 -0.98
CA GLU A 232 23.49 21.20 -0.61
C GLU A 232 22.42 21.44 -1.66
N LYS A 233 21.23 21.88 -1.22
CA LYS A 233 20.12 22.21 -2.13
C LYS A 233 19.75 21.05 -3.07
N LEU A 234 19.84 19.81 -2.60
CA LEU A 234 19.43 18.61 -3.33
C LEU A 234 18.54 17.75 -2.43
N LEU A 235 17.33 17.49 -2.90
CA LEU A 235 16.42 16.48 -2.35
C LEU A 235 16.52 15.22 -3.20
N ILE A 236 16.78 14.07 -2.59
CA ILE A 236 16.69 12.76 -3.26
C ILE A 236 15.44 12.09 -2.69
N GLY A 237 14.44 11.88 -3.53
CA GLY A 237 13.13 11.40 -3.11
C GLY A 237 12.59 10.27 -3.97
N GLU A 238 11.67 9.51 -3.40
CA GLU A 238 10.92 8.44 -4.06
C GLU A 238 9.42 8.62 -3.80
N LEU A 239 8.61 8.46 -4.84
CA LEU A 239 7.15 8.46 -4.78
C LEU A 239 6.61 7.17 -5.38
N ASN A 240 5.85 6.40 -4.60
CA ASN A 240 5.18 5.20 -5.08
C ASN A 240 3.87 5.58 -5.79
N VAL A 241 3.85 5.49 -7.12
CA VAL A 241 2.72 5.93 -7.95
C VAL A 241 1.53 4.99 -7.85
N GLU A 242 1.73 3.74 -7.44
CA GLU A 242 0.65 2.76 -7.26
C GLU A 242 -0.22 3.09 -6.04
N LYS A 243 0.35 3.83 -5.09
CA LYS A 243 -0.31 4.25 -3.86
C LYS A 243 -0.65 5.74 -3.79
N ASN A 244 -0.09 6.56 -4.68
CA ASN A 244 -0.21 8.01 -4.66
C ASN A 244 -0.62 8.55 -6.04
N GLU A 245 -1.67 9.37 -6.08
CA GLU A 245 -2.06 10.11 -7.27
C GLU A 245 -1.25 11.40 -7.37
N VAL A 246 -0.26 11.41 -8.27
CA VAL A 246 0.50 12.63 -8.56
C VAL A 246 -0.44 13.64 -9.21
N PRO A 247 -0.46 14.92 -8.79
CA PRO A 247 -1.35 15.92 -9.38
C PRO A 247 -0.86 16.37 -10.76
N SER A 248 -1.79 16.66 -11.67
CA SER A 248 -1.50 17.31 -12.97
C SER A 248 -0.83 18.69 -12.74
N PRO A 249 0.13 19.12 -13.59
CA PRO A 249 0.64 18.46 -14.81
C PRO A 249 1.75 17.42 -14.55
N TYR A 250 2.09 17.15 -13.29
CA TYR A 250 3.19 16.26 -12.94
C TYR A 250 2.82 14.77 -13.08
N ALA A 251 1.52 14.47 -13.09
CA ALA A 251 0.94 13.13 -13.26
C ALA A 251 1.16 12.53 -14.64
N ASP A 252 1.07 13.36 -15.69
CA ASP A 252 1.06 12.93 -17.10
C ASP A 252 2.39 12.27 -17.50
N MET A 253 3.43 12.42 -16.65
CA MET A 253 4.78 11.90 -16.82
C MET A 253 5.03 10.57 -16.08
N ALA A 254 4.10 10.11 -15.25
CA ALA A 254 4.27 8.94 -14.40
C ALA A 254 3.26 7.84 -14.78
N THR A 255 3.40 7.27 -15.98
CA THR A 255 2.67 6.06 -16.39
C THR A 255 3.54 4.80 -16.32
N THR A 256 4.86 4.97 -16.24
CA THR A 256 5.90 3.92 -16.10
C THR A 256 6.96 4.41 -15.11
N PRO A 257 7.82 3.52 -14.56
CA PRO A 257 8.96 3.93 -13.75
C PRO A 257 9.77 5.03 -14.44
N ALA A 258 10.04 6.10 -13.70
CA ALA A 258 10.72 7.26 -14.25
C ALA A 258 11.59 7.92 -13.18
N ILE A 259 12.71 8.49 -13.61
CA ILE A 259 13.59 9.27 -12.76
C ILE A 259 13.68 10.67 -13.34
N LEU A 260 13.26 11.66 -12.55
CA LEU A 260 13.16 13.06 -12.94
C LEU A 260 13.98 13.94 -12.02
N MET A 261 14.73 14.87 -12.60
CA MET A 261 15.41 15.94 -11.88
C MET A 261 14.64 17.27 -12.04
N TYR A 262 13.97 17.67 -10.97
CA TYR A 262 13.28 18.95 -10.83
C TYR A 262 14.25 20.04 -10.40
N LYS A 263 14.70 20.84 -11.37
CA LYS A 263 15.72 21.85 -11.13
C LYS A 263 15.19 23.01 -10.29
N ALA A 264 16.05 23.57 -9.43
CA ALA A 264 15.81 24.84 -8.76
C ALA A 264 15.39 25.91 -9.78
N ASN A 265 14.37 26.70 -9.44
CA ASN A 265 13.74 27.71 -10.29
C ASN A 265 13.16 27.23 -11.64
N LYS A 266 13.16 25.92 -11.96
CA LYS A 266 12.67 25.35 -13.23
C LYS A 266 11.92 24.02 -12.99
N LYS A 267 10.87 24.07 -12.17
CA LYS A 267 10.12 22.89 -11.70
C LYS A 267 9.09 22.39 -12.71
N GLU A 268 8.69 23.25 -13.63
CA GLU A 268 7.70 23.00 -14.67
C GLU A 268 8.25 22.15 -15.83
N ASN A 269 9.57 22.07 -15.95
CA ASN A 269 10.25 21.32 -17.01
C ASN A 269 11.35 20.43 -16.40
N PRO A 270 10.96 19.35 -15.69
CA PRO A 270 11.92 18.43 -15.11
C PRO A 270 12.76 17.74 -16.19
N ARG A 271 14.01 17.42 -15.85
CA ARG A 271 14.90 16.68 -16.75
C ARG A 271 14.73 15.19 -16.51
N TRP A 272 14.42 14.47 -17.59
CA TRP A 272 14.41 13.02 -17.61
C TRP A 272 15.84 12.51 -17.52
N ILE A 273 16.05 11.53 -16.64
CA ILE A 273 17.23 10.69 -16.71
C ILE A 273 16.89 9.55 -17.69
N PRO A 274 17.61 9.45 -18.82
CA PRO A 274 17.31 8.44 -19.84
C PRO A 274 17.35 7.04 -19.25
N LEU A 275 16.32 6.26 -19.55
CA LEU A 275 16.34 4.81 -19.33
C LEU A 275 17.30 4.18 -20.35
N ARG A 276 17.84 3.01 -20.01
CA ARG A 276 18.81 2.30 -20.88
C ARG A 276 18.15 1.42 -21.95
N THR A 277 16.83 1.41 -21.98
CA THR A 277 16.01 0.63 -22.92
C THR A 277 15.42 1.53 -23.99
N GLN A 278 15.29 1.02 -25.22
CA GLN A 278 14.78 1.83 -26.33
C GLN A 278 13.27 2.06 -26.20
N PRO A 279 12.73 3.15 -26.76
CA PRO A 279 11.29 3.36 -26.78
C PRO A 279 10.56 2.20 -27.46
N GLY A 280 9.58 1.60 -26.77
CA GLY A 280 8.75 0.51 -27.28
C GLY A 280 9.23 -0.91 -26.92
N GLU A 281 10.36 -1.04 -26.23
CA GLU A 281 10.81 -2.30 -25.63
C GLU A 281 10.26 -2.49 -24.22
N ASP A 282 10.13 -3.75 -23.81
CA ASP A 282 9.67 -4.10 -22.46
C ASP A 282 10.67 -3.64 -21.39
N MET A 283 10.15 -3.06 -20.31
CA MET A 283 10.95 -2.49 -19.24
C MET A 283 11.36 -3.56 -18.23
N THR A 284 12.66 -3.83 -18.14
CA THR A 284 13.26 -4.82 -17.22
C THR A 284 14.17 -4.14 -16.18
N GLY A 285 14.85 -4.92 -15.34
CA GLY A 285 15.87 -4.40 -14.44
C GLY A 285 17.05 -3.71 -15.14
N GLU A 286 17.37 -4.11 -16.37
CA GLU A 286 18.46 -3.52 -17.17
C GLU A 286 18.10 -2.16 -17.75
N SER A 287 16.80 -1.85 -17.84
CA SER A 287 16.29 -0.54 -18.27
C SER A 287 16.62 0.58 -17.28
N ALA A 288 16.88 0.23 -16.02
CA ALA A 288 17.15 1.19 -14.96
C ALA A 288 18.44 1.98 -15.24
N PRO A 289 18.45 3.30 -15.02
CA PRO A 289 19.69 4.08 -15.04
C PRO A 289 20.66 3.55 -13.99
N THR A 290 21.95 3.55 -14.31
CA THR A 290 23.01 3.18 -13.38
C THR A 290 23.34 4.33 -12.44
N LEU A 291 24.15 4.05 -11.42
CA LEU A 291 24.70 5.09 -10.55
C LEU A 291 25.45 6.16 -11.35
N ALA A 292 26.26 5.74 -12.33
CA ALA A 292 27.02 6.66 -13.17
C ALA A 292 26.12 7.60 -14.01
N ASP A 293 25.03 7.08 -14.57
CA ASP A 293 24.07 7.86 -15.37
C ASP A 293 23.48 9.00 -14.53
N VAL A 294 23.06 8.67 -13.31
CA VAL A 294 22.43 9.63 -12.41
C VAL A 294 23.43 10.63 -11.85
N LEU A 295 24.61 10.17 -11.39
CA LEU A 295 25.66 11.07 -10.89
C LEU A 295 26.13 12.05 -11.98
N THR A 296 26.26 11.59 -13.22
CA THR A 296 26.59 12.46 -14.36
C THR A 296 25.53 13.55 -14.57
N MET A 297 24.25 13.21 -14.41
CA MET A 297 23.16 14.17 -14.51
C MET A 297 23.19 15.19 -13.37
N VAL A 298 23.47 14.75 -12.14
CA VAL A 298 23.61 15.64 -10.97
C VAL A 298 24.80 16.59 -11.16
N SER A 299 25.98 16.07 -11.52
CA SER A 299 27.18 16.87 -11.79
C SER A 299 26.93 17.96 -12.86
N LYS A 300 26.28 17.61 -13.96
CA LYS A 300 26.01 18.56 -15.05
C LYS A 300 24.95 19.61 -14.70
N HIS A 301 23.94 19.25 -13.90
CA HIS A 301 22.71 20.05 -13.82
C HIS A 301 22.37 20.62 -12.45
N ALA A 302 23.02 20.17 -11.38
CA ALA A 302 22.75 20.68 -10.04
C ALA A 302 22.95 22.21 -9.97
N VAL A 303 22.19 22.87 -9.10
CA VAL A 303 22.25 24.31 -8.85
C VAL A 303 23.43 24.66 -7.96
N SER A 304 23.77 23.79 -6.99
CA SER A 304 24.85 24.01 -6.06
C SER A 304 26.17 23.48 -6.60
N SER A 305 27.22 24.31 -6.61
CA SER A 305 28.57 23.89 -6.99
C SER A 305 29.12 22.81 -6.06
N LYS A 306 28.74 22.82 -4.78
CA LYS A 306 29.14 21.78 -3.82
C LYS A 306 28.55 20.42 -4.21
N THR A 307 27.27 20.39 -4.55
CA THR A 307 26.57 19.17 -5.00
C THR A 307 27.17 18.61 -6.29
N LYS A 308 27.63 19.47 -7.21
CA LYS A 308 28.37 19.01 -8.39
C LYS A 308 29.68 18.35 -8.02
N LEU A 309 30.43 18.98 -7.11
CA LEU A 309 31.71 18.44 -6.64
C LEU A 309 31.54 17.10 -5.93
N GLU A 310 30.52 16.94 -5.07
CA GLU A 310 30.22 15.65 -4.43
C GLU A 310 29.84 14.59 -5.46
N ALA A 311 29.07 14.95 -6.50
CA ALA A 311 28.74 14.02 -7.58
C ALA A 311 29.97 13.62 -8.41
N ASP A 312 30.86 14.57 -8.73
CA ASP A 312 32.13 14.30 -9.43
C ASP A 312 33.05 13.42 -8.58
N ARG A 313 33.11 13.69 -7.27
CA ARG A 313 33.87 12.88 -6.32
C ARG A 313 33.32 11.45 -6.24
N ALA A 314 32.00 11.30 -6.12
CA ALA A 314 31.35 9.99 -6.10
C ALA A 314 31.59 9.19 -7.40
N LEU A 315 31.66 9.86 -8.56
CA LEU A 315 32.03 9.23 -9.83
C LEU A 315 33.46 8.68 -9.85
N VAL A 316 34.38 9.29 -9.11
CA VAL A 316 35.80 8.89 -9.05
C VAL A 316 36.04 7.85 -7.96
N GLU A 317 35.37 7.97 -6.80
CA GLU A 317 35.61 7.13 -5.63
C GLU A 317 34.83 5.80 -5.67
N ALA A 318 33.68 5.76 -6.36
CA ALA A 318 32.90 4.53 -6.48
C ALA A 318 33.61 3.48 -7.36
N SER A 319 33.47 2.21 -7.02
CA SER A 319 34.02 1.12 -7.83
C SER A 319 33.31 1.00 -9.18
N ALA A 320 33.98 0.43 -10.19
CA ALA A 320 33.37 0.19 -11.49
C ALA A 320 32.09 -0.66 -11.40
N GLU A 321 32.06 -1.62 -10.47
CA GLU A 321 30.85 -2.40 -10.17
C GLU A 321 29.74 -1.52 -9.58
N GLN A 322 30.04 -0.63 -8.63
CA GLN A 322 29.04 0.28 -8.08
C GLN A 322 28.49 1.24 -9.14
N LEU A 323 29.33 1.68 -10.08
CA LEU A 323 28.96 2.64 -11.12
C LEU A 323 28.10 2.03 -12.21
N HIS A 324 28.30 0.75 -12.55
CA HIS A 324 27.73 0.14 -13.76
C HIS A 324 26.87 -1.10 -13.54
N ASP A 325 26.89 -1.71 -12.36
CA ASP A 325 26.12 -2.94 -12.10
C ASP A 325 24.64 -2.66 -11.85
N HIS A 326 23.80 -3.52 -12.41
CA HIS A 326 22.37 -3.57 -12.12
C HIS A 326 22.19 -4.55 -10.96
N ARG A 327 21.94 -4.04 -9.75
CA ARG A 327 21.82 -4.86 -8.51
C ARG A 327 20.55 -5.74 -8.44
N GLY A 328 20.05 -6.15 -9.61
CA GLY A 328 18.95 -7.09 -9.84
C GLY A 328 19.35 -8.37 -10.56
N ARG A 329 20.65 -8.64 -10.84
CA ARG A 329 21.07 -9.99 -11.25
C ARG A 329 20.71 -10.98 -10.14
N LYS A 330 19.68 -11.81 -10.38
CA LYS A 330 19.61 -13.12 -9.72
C LYS A 330 20.91 -13.82 -10.07
N THR A 331 21.71 -14.11 -9.06
CA THR A 331 22.73 -15.15 -9.13
C THR A 331 22.02 -16.48 -9.36
N ASP A 332 21.65 -16.76 -10.60
CA ASP A 332 21.53 -18.12 -11.09
C ASP A 332 22.92 -18.51 -11.56
N GLU A 333 23.74 -19.04 -10.63
CA GLU A 333 24.87 -19.94 -10.85
C GLU A 333 25.67 -20.08 -9.55
N LEU A 334 25.32 -21.11 -8.76
CA LEU A 334 26.24 -22.14 -8.21
C LEU A 334 25.47 -23.18 -7.40
#